data_AF-A0A399WTT6-F1
#
_entry.id   AF-A0A399WTT6-F1
#
_cell.length_a   1.000
_cell.length_b   1.000
_cell.length_c   1.000
_cell.angle_alpha   90.00
_cell.angle_beta   90.00
_cell.angle_gamma   90.00
#
_symmetry.space_group_name_H-M   'P 1'
#
loop_
_entity.id
_entity.type
_entity.pdbx_description
1 polymer ?
#
loop_
_entity_poly.entity_id
_entity_poly.type
_entity_poly.pdbx_seq_one_letter_code
_entity_poly.pdbx_strand_id
1 'polypeptide(L)' 'MKKITATDTLVLSIPERIQLVEDIWDTIAAEADSVELTEEEKKIVDERLAAYHRNPEIGSPWEEVLKRLTGNK' A
#
# COMPACT_ATOMS: atom_id res chain seq x y z
N MET A 1 7.78 -22.02 11.91
CA MET A 1 6.88 -20.91 12.27
C MET A 1 5.45 -21.31 11.91
N LYS A 2 4.47 -21.00 12.76
CA LYS A 2 3.06 -21.26 12.46
C LYS A 2 2.60 -20.22 11.43
N LYS A 3 2.06 -20.66 10.29
CA LYS A 3 1.44 -19.76 9.32
C LYS A 3 0.07 -19.35 9.85
N ILE A 4 -0.13 -18.06 10.07
CA ILE A 4 -1.44 -17.48 10.37
C ILE A 4 -2.03 -17.01 9.04
N THR A 5 -3.30 -17.33 8.82
CA THR A 5 -4.07 -16.95 7.63
C THR A 5 -5.16 -15.96 8.03
N ALA A 6 -5.66 -15.17 7.08
CA ALA A 6 -6.78 -14.26 7.34
C ALA A 6 -8.01 -15.01 7.89
N THR A 7 -8.21 -16.26 7.48
CA THR A 7 -9.31 -17.12 7.94
C THR A 7 -9.27 -17.38 9.45
N ASP A 8 -8.09 -17.38 10.06
CA ASP A 8 -7.93 -17.58 11.51
C ASP A 8 -8.53 -16.41 12.33
N THR A 9 -8.71 -15.25 11.70
CA THR A 9 -9.29 -14.05 12.33
C THR A 9 -10.82 -14.01 12.28
N LEU A 10 -11.47 -14.99 11.63
CA LEU A 10 -12.93 -14.98 11.46
C LEU A 10 -13.71 -15.13 12.77
N VAL A 11 -13.05 -15.61 13.83
CA VAL A 11 -13.60 -15.67 15.19
C VAL A 11 -13.78 -14.28 15.82
N LEU A 12 -13.05 -13.29 15.34
CA LEU A 12 -13.16 -11.89 15.77
C LEU A 12 -14.37 -11.23 15.11
N SER A 13 -14.98 -10.25 15.78
CA SER A 13 -15.97 -9.37 15.18
C SER A 13 -15.36 -8.48 14.08
N ILE A 14 -16.19 -7.83 13.26
CA ILE A 14 -15.71 -6.89 12.24
C ILE A 14 -14.86 -5.76 12.84
N PRO A 15 -15.28 -5.07 13.92
CA PRO A 15 -14.44 -4.04 14.55
C PRO A 15 -13.10 -4.56 15.04
N GLU A 16 -13.07 -5.74 15.66
CA GLU A 16 -11.82 -6.35 16.15
C GLU A 16 -10.88 -6.74 15.00
N ARG A 17 -11.42 -7.19 13.85
CA ARG A 17 -10.60 -7.42 12.65
C ARG A 17 -10.03 -6.13 12.08
N ILE A 18 -10.80 -5.03 12.10
CA ILE A 18 -10.32 -3.72 11.65
C ILE A 18 -9.18 -3.25 12.57
N GLN A 19 -9.36 -3.34 13.89
CA GLN A 19 -8.31 -3.00 14.85
C GLN A 19 -7.06 -3.85 14.65
N LEU A 20 -7.22 -5.17 14.46
CA LEU A 20 -6.09 -6.05 14.20
C LEU A 20 -5.34 -5.69 12.91
N VAL A 21 -6.04 -5.27 11.86
CA VAL A 21 -5.40 -4.79 10.63
C VAL A 21 -4.59 -3.53 10.91
N GLU A 22 -5.13 -2.58 11.67
CA GLU A 22 -4.43 -1.36 12.09
C GLU A 22 -3.19 -1.68 12.93
N ASP A 23 -3.32 -2.51 13.96
CA ASP A 23 -2.21 -2.91 14.84
C ASP A 23 -1.08 -3.60 14.05
N ILE A 24 -1.43 -4.46 13.09
CA ILE A 24 -0.45 -5.07 12.18
C ILE A 24 0.21 -4.00 11.31
N TRP A 25 -0.56 -3.06 10.78
CA TRP A 25 -0.04 -1.97 9.96
C TRP A 25 0.95 -1.09 10.74
N ASP A 26 0.65 -0.80 12.00
CA ASP A 26 1.54 -0.06 12.90
C ASP A 26 2.87 -0.81 13.13
N THR A 27 2.82 -2.13 13.28
CA THR A 27 4.05 -2.93 13.42
C THR A 27 4.94 -2.88 12.18
N ILE A 28 4.34 -2.89 10.98
CA ILE A 28 5.06 -2.79 9.71
C ILE A 28 5.63 -1.38 9.54
N ALA A 29 4.83 -0.35 9.87
CA ALA A 29 5.26 1.03 9.77
C ALA A 29 6.42 1.36 10.72
N ALA A 30 6.42 0.78 11.93
CA ALA A 30 7.51 0.92 12.88
C ALA A 30 8.84 0.31 12.37
N GLU A 31 8.77 -0.67 11.47
CA GLU A 31 9.93 -1.30 10.83
C GLU A 31 10.18 -0.79 9.40
N ALA A 32 9.49 0.25 8.94
CA ALA A 32 9.55 0.71 7.55
C ALA A 32 10.98 1.07 7.10
N ASP A 33 11.79 1.62 8.00
CA ASP A 33 13.18 1.98 7.74
C ASP A 33 14.11 0.76 7.50
N SER A 34 13.63 -0.46 7.78
CA SER A 34 14.37 -1.70 7.48
C SER A 34 14.31 -2.11 6.01
N VAL A 35 13.38 -1.53 5.23
CA VAL A 35 13.24 -1.81 3.80
C VAL A 35 14.04 -0.78 3.02
N GLU A 36 15.32 -1.06 2.82
CA GLU A 36 16.16 -0.23 1.97
C GLU A 36 15.80 -0.41 0.50
N LEU A 37 15.50 0.70 -0.18
CA LEU A 37 15.41 0.71 -1.64
C LEU A 37 16.81 0.57 -2.24
N THR A 38 16.92 -0.23 -3.29
CA THR A 38 18.12 -0.27 -4.14
C THR A 38 18.31 1.08 -4.83
N GLU A 39 19.54 1.38 -5.26
CA GLU A 39 19.83 2.62 -5.99
C GLU A 39 19.06 2.68 -7.32
N GLU A 40 18.84 1.53 -7.95
CA GLU A 40 18.01 1.40 -9.15
C GLU A 40 16.55 1.76 -8.89
N GLU A 41 15.97 1.30 -7.78
CA GLU A 41 14.59 1.63 -7.40
C GLU A 41 14.44 3.11 -7.05
N LYS A 42 15.38 3.68 -6.29
CA LYS A 42 15.39 5.12 -5.98
C LYS A 42 15.43 5.96 -7.25
N LYS A 43 16.30 5.59 -8.19
CA LYS A 43 16.40 6.28 -9.48
C LYS A 43 15.08 6.27 -10.25
N ILE A 44 14.36 5.15 -10.26
CA ILE A 44 13.05 5.06 -10.91
C ILE A 44 12.04 6.00 -10.25
N VAL A 45 12.04 6.07 -8.91
CA VAL A 45 11.16 6.98 -8.16
C VAL A 45 11.48 8.44 -8.51
N ASP A 46 12.75 8.82 -8.48
CA ASP A 46 13.21 10.18 -8.82
C ASP A 46 12.84 10.57 -10.25
N GLU A 47 13.04 9.67 -11.22
CA GLU A 47 12.68 9.90 -12.62
C GLU A 47 11.17 10.11 -12.79
N ARG A 48 10.35 9.28 -12.13
CA ARG A 48 8.88 9.40 -12.16
C ARG A 48 8.40 10.69 -11.50
N LEU A 49 8.99 11.05 -10.37
CA LEU A 49 8.66 12.28 -9.66
C LEU A 49 9.03 13.51 -10.48
N ALA A 50 10.20 13.53 -11.11
CA ALA A 50 10.62 14.60 -12.00
C ALA A 50 9.72 14.72 -13.24
N ALA A 51 9.26 13.59 -13.79
CA ALA A 51 8.30 13.59 -14.89
C ALA A 51 6.95 14.19 -14.47
N TYR A 52 6.45 13.85 -13.29
CA TYR A 52 5.24 14.44 -12.72
C TYR A 52 5.37 15.95 -12.48
N HIS A 53 6.49 16.42 -11.91
CA HIS A 53 6.72 17.86 -11.72
C HIS A 53 6.76 18.65 -13.03
N ARG A 54 7.24 18.03 -14.13
CA ARG A 54 7.22 18.65 -15.47
C ARG A 54 5.83 18.63 -16.11
N ASN A 55 5.03 17.62 -15.81
CA ASN A 55 3.68 17.47 -16.33
C ASN A 55 2.74 16.90 -15.26
N PRO A 56 2.08 17.73 -14.45
CA PRO A 56 1.18 17.28 -13.39
C PRO A 56 0.00 16.43 -13.90
N GLU A 57 -0.37 16.56 -15.17
CA GLU A 57 -1.45 15.80 -15.83
C GLU A 57 -1.00 14.40 -16.29
N ILE A 58 0.27 14.00 -16.08
CA ILE A 58 0.77 12.67 -16.48
C ILE A 58 0.19 11.53 -15.62
N GLY A 59 -0.33 11.85 -14.43
CA GLY A 59 -0.99 10.92 -13.54
C GLY A 59 -2.51 10.90 -13.73
N SER A 60 -3.17 9.89 -13.18
CA SER A 60 -4.63 9.87 -13.08
C SER A 60 -5.07 10.29 -11.67
N PRO A 61 -6.12 11.12 -11.52
CA PRO A 61 -6.80 11.33 -10.25
C PRO A 61 -7.20 10.00 -9.60
N TRP A 62 -7.23 9.97 -8.27
CA TRP A 62 -7.55 8.76 -7.52
C TRP A 62 -8.94 8.20 -7.88
N GLU A 63 -9.92 9.08 -8.11
CA GLU A 63 -11.28 8.70 -8.49
C GLU A 63 -11.30 7.92 -9.81
N GLU A 64 -10.47 8.32 -10.78
CA GLU A 64 -10.35 7.62 -12.07
C GLU A 64 -9.66 6.27 -11.90
N VAL A 65 -8.59 6.21 -11.10
CA VAL A 65 -7.90 4.95 -10.78
C VAL A 65 -8.85 3.98 -10.10
N LEU A 66 -9.58 4.44 -9.08
CA LEU A 66 -10.56 3.65 -8.35
C LEU A 66 -11.67 3.14 -9.28
N LYS A 67 -12.16 4.00 -10.19
CA LYS A 67 -13.15 3.60 -11.19
C LYS A 67 -12.63 2.51 -12.12
N ARG A 68 -11.36 2.56 -12.55
CA ARG A 68 -10.77 1.45 -13.34
C ARG A 68 -10.67 0.15 -12.56
N LEU A 69 -10.27 0.23 -11.29
CA LEU A 69 -10.09 -0.95 -10.43
C LEU A 69 -11.40 -1.62 -10.05
N THR A 70 -12.47 -0.84 -9.90
CA THR A 70 -13.79 -1.31 -9.45
C THR A 70 -14.80 -1.50 -10.58
N GLY A 71 -14.60 -0.83 -11.72
CA GLY A 71 -15.50 -0.85 -12.87
C GLY A 71 -15.35 -2.05 -13.80
N ASN A 72 -14.43 -2.97 -13.52
CA ASN A 72 -14.26 -4.23 -14.25
C ASN A 72 -14.98 -5.42 -13.57
N LYS A 73 -16.06 -5.15 -12.82
CA LYS A 73 -17.00 -6.14 -12.30
C LYS A 73 -18.26 -6.21 -13.14
#